data_AF-A0A134CH17-F1
#
_entry.id   AF-A0A134CH17-F1
#
_cell.length_a   1.000
_cell.length_b   1.000
_cell.length_c   1.000
_cell.angle_alpha   90.00
_cell.angle_beta   90.00
_cell.angle_gamma   90.00
#
_symmetry.space_group_name_H-M   'P 1'
#
loop_
_entity.id
_entity.type
_entity.pdbx_description
1 polymer ?
#
loop_
_entity_poly.entity_id
_entity_poly.type
_entity_poly.pdbx_seq_one_letter_code
_entity_poly.pdbx_strand_id
1 'polypeptide(L)'
;GKVGIAEGLLSTSKVLKLEDMTWKTDNGQGEYKVATPPPAPEPVQDTITGDETHDAFYKKNLVRKDDGSYQFTGKQTVEFNDGRSVIASEKAVTVSGSDQLVFTSSNKNSTKTKLKIKAIENKAAETLSITTAKGLIVKAENTEGRAEGISADNGKAGNPNKIDIKGDVTISAVGKNAALGVYVVGNSKLRFFNNVTIKDVTASAASGDYAYYSNIGLYAGSNYTIQKGGTIDIQGDVDIRTKGTGIFANGGNSTVTIQGGGYIETDKTSNSPHYALVAQSGTITMNEADDVVGEKKVTIKGNIGVLSGAVSSKEPCKQTQISVGLGKDSTWEGVAVDNFTAEQKKAGFEGQLSLYFTDGGTWTNEAYGKTISDFKGSQVYMLMGGENEEKAGRIYQKDTNPLTIGTYSGYTKLYYDHENKGTKTTDYKAGDTHIKNVGENATITVYTDSKNIDKTNKAEVWDVMNTLAGKLYNDAYGKNTGDKDSENQLTGKVGILEGLLDGAMVGNLETMAFKDENGQGKLKSVRPEVPGQGGTITPD
;
A
#
# COMPACT_ATOMS: atom_id res chain seq x y z
N GLY A 1 -2.54 46.10 -46.17
CA GLY A 1 -3.37 45.42 -47.20
C GLY A 1 -3.73 44.04 -46.68
N LYS A 2 -4.38 43.19 -47.47
CA LYS A 2 -4.50 41.75 -47.14
C LYS A 2 -3.78 40.92 -48.18
N VAL A 3 -3.18 39.82 -47.76
CA VAL A 3 -2.59 38.81 -48.63
C VAL A 3 -3.31 37.50 -48.39
N GLY A 4 -3.54 36.72 -49.43
CA GLY A 4 -4.24 35.45 -49.28
C GLY A 4 -3.86 34.43 -50.34
N ILE A 5 -4.16 33.18 -50.02
CA ILE A 5 -4.03 32.03 -50.92
C ILE A 5 -5.45 31.59 -51.27
N ALA A 6 -5.72 31.42 -52.55
CA ALA A 6 -7.00 30.92 -53.06
C ALA A 6 -6.77 29.70 -53.95
N GLU A 7 -7.80 28.87 -54.11
CA GLU A 7 -7.77 27.67 -54.96
C GLU A 7 -7.70 28.01 -56.46
N GLY A 8 -7.84 29.29 -56.83
CA GLY A 8 -7.73 29.78 -58.20
C GLY A 8 -7.92 31.30 -58.28
N LEU A 9 -7.75 31.87 -59.49
CA LEU A 9 -7.84 33.31 -59.75
C LEU A 9 -9.17 33.74 -60.40
N LEU A 10 -10.15 32.84 -60.46
CA LEU A 10 -11.47 33.11 -61.04
C LEU A 10 -12.45 33.58 -59.97
N SER A 11 -13.51 34.27 -60.37
CA SER A 11 -14.54 34.85 -59.47
C SER A 11 -15.25 33.82 -58.58
N THR A 12 -15.10 32.53 -58.87
CA THR A 12 -15.71 31.42 -58.13
C THR A 12 -14.73 30.69 -57.20
N SER A 13 -13.48 31.15 -57.08
CA SER A 13 -12.46 30.47 -56.28
C SER A 13 -12.59 30.77 -54.78
N LYS A 14 -12.49 29.74 -53.94
CA LYS A 14 -12.52 29.85 -52.48
C LYS A 14 -11.17 30.38 -51.95
N VAL A 15 -11.22 31.34 -51.03
CA VAL A 15 -10.04 31.81 -50.29
C VAL A 15 -9.71 30.81 -49.18
N LEU A 16 -8.52 30.23 -49.21
CA LEU A 16 -8.04 29.24 -48.25
C LEU A 16 -7.48 29.89 -46.99
N LYS A 17 -6.77 31.01 -47.16
CA LYS A 17 -6.16 31.75 -46.06
C LYS A 17 -6.07 33.23 -46.44
N LEU A 18 -6.44 34.12 -45.52
CA LEU A 18 -6.41 35.56 -45.72
C LEU A 18 -5.84 36.21 -44.45
N GLU A 19 -4.81 37.02 -44.63
CA GLU A 19 -4.03 37.58 -43.53
C GLU A 19 -3.73 39.06 -43.79
N ASP A 20 -3.43 39.79 -42.72
CA ASP A 20 -3.03 41.19 -42.81
C ASP A 20 -1.60 41.31 -43.33
N MET A 21 -1.40 42.25 -44.26
CA MET A 21 -0.11 42.55 -44.90
C MET A 21 0.38 43.92 -44.41
N THR A 22 1.65 43.96 -44.00
CA THR A 22 2.39 45.18 -43.63
C THR A 22 3.18 45.71 -44.83
N TRP A 23 3.82 46.87 -44.68
CA TRP A 23 4.54 47.54 -45.75
C TRP A 23 5.98 47.84 -45.31
N LYS A 24 6.95 47.53 -46.17
CA LYS A 24 8.36 47.86 -45.92
C LYS A 24 8.55 49.37 -46.00
N THR A 25 9.33 49.91 -45.07
CA THR A 25 9.56 51.37 -44.96
C THR A 25 10.55 51.92 -45.97
N ASP A 26 11.38 51.06 -46.59
CA ASP A 26 12.46 51.45 -47.51
C ASP A 26 11.99 51.61 -48.97
N ASN A 27 11.08 50.75 -49.42
CA ASN A 27 10.62 50.74 -50.82
C ASN A 27 9.09 50.59 -50.97
N GLY A 28 8.35 50.56 -49.87
CA GLY A 28 6.89 50.46 -49.90
C GLY A 28 6.36 49.11 -50.40
N GLN A 29 7.20 48.08 -50.51
CA GLN A 29 6.76 46.74 -50.92
C GLN A 29 5.93 46.10 -49.80
N GLY A 30 4.80 45.47 -50.15
CA GLY A 30 4.01 44.69 -49.20
C GLY A 30 4.79 43.49 -48.68
N GLU A 31 4.72 43.25 -47.37
CA GLU A 31 5.33 42.08 -46.72
C GLU A 31 4.30 41.39 -45.82
N TYR A 32 4.35 40.06 -45.78
CA TYR A 32 3.66 39.27 -44.77
C TYR A 32 4.69 38.85 -43.73
N LYS A 33 4.58 39.41 -42.52
CA LYS A 33 5.36 38.91 -41.39
C LYS A 33 4.79 37.55 -41.02
N VAL A 34 5.45 36.49 -41.51
CA VAL A 34 5.25 35.15 -40.97
C VAL A 34 5.54 35.29 -39.48
N ALA A 35 4.52 35.07 -38.63
CA ALA A 35 4.79 34.71 -37.25
C ALA A 35 5.68 33.48 -37.38
N THR A 36 6.98 33.63 -37.12
CA THR A 36 7.92 32.53 -37.16
C THR A 36 7.25 31.41 -36.38
N PRO A 37 7.05 30.21 -36.97
CA PRO A 37 6.64 29.08 -36.18
C PRO A 37 7.60 29.06 -34.99
N PRO A 38 7.11 28.93 -33.75
CA PRO A 38 7.99 28.91 -32.60
C PRO A 38 9.16 27.99 -32.94
N PRO A 39 10.41 28.44 -32.78
CA PRO A 39 11.55 27.56 -33.02
C PRO A 39 11.28 26.25 -32.30
N ALA A 40 11.62 25.13 -32.94
CA ALA A 40 11.47 23.82 -32.31
C ALA A 40 12.05 23.92 -30.89
N PRO A 41 11.31 23.51 -29.85
CA PRO A 41 11.68 23.81 -28.47
C PRO A 41 13.12 23.35 -28.22
N GLU A 42 13.99 24.28 -27.79
CA GLU A 42 15.34 23.94 -27.38
C GLU A 42 15.24 22.87 -26.28
N PRO A 43 16.06 21.79 -26.32
CA PRO A 43 16.04 20.78 -25.28
C PRO A 43 16.36 21.44 -23.94
N VAL A 44 15.60 21.09 -22.90
CA VAL A 44 15.77 21.68 -21.56
C VAL A 44 17.16 21.38 -21.01
N GLN A 45 17.92 22.41 -20.64
CA GLN A 45 19.33 22.27 -20.23
C GLN A 45 19.57 22.53 -18.73
N ASP A 46 18.66 23.23 -18.06
CA ASP A 46 18.87 23.72 -16.70
C ASP A 46 17.86 23.18 -15.69
N THR A 47 18.26 23.05 -14.42
CA THR A 47 17.37 22.68 -13.32
C THR A 47 16.36 23.79 -13.06
N ILE A 48 15.10 23.45 -12.77
CA ILE A 48 14.11 24.43 -12.30
C ILE A 48 14.39 24.72 -10.82
N THR A 49 14.68 25.98 -10.49
CA THR A 49 14.94 26.41 -9.10
C THR A 49 13.85 27.30 -8.52
N GLY A 50 13.08 27.97 -9.39
CA GLY A 50 12.15 29.03 -8.97
C GLY A 50 12.82 30.40 -8.87
N ASP A 51 14.15 30.47 -8.83
CA ASP A 51 14.90 31.72 -8.85
C ASP A 51 15.11 32.20 -10.29
N GLU A 52 14.65 33.41 -10.60
CA GLU A 52 14.77 33.99 -11.94
C GLU A 52 16.23 34.13 -12.38
N THR A 53 17.16 34.35 -11.44
CA THR A 53 18.60 34.49 -11.73
C THR A 53 19.25 33.17 -12.14
N HIS A 54 18.71 32.03 -11.69
CA HIS A 54 19.20 30.70 -12.00
C HIS A 54 18.44 30.05 -13.17
N ASP A 55 17.24 30.55 -13.49
CA ASP A 55 16.33 29.94 -14.48
C ASP A 55 16.26 30.71 -15.81
N ALA A 56 17.38 31.33 -16.21
CA ALA A 56 17.49 32.15 -17.42
C ALA A 56 17.09 31.39 -18.70
N PHE A 57 17.41 30.10 -18.81
CA PHE A 57 16.99 29.25 -19.92
C PHE A 57 15.47 29.22 -20.08
N TYR A 58 14.73 29.03 -18.99
CA TYR A 58 13.28 28.93 -19.02
C TYR A 58 12.62 30.27 -19.34
N LYS A 59 13.20 31.39 -18.90
CA LYS A 59 12.73 32.73 -19.26
C LYS A 59 12.97 33.02 -20.74
N LYS A 60 14.19 32.75 -21.25
CA LYS A 60 14.55 32.92 -22.66
C LYS A 60 13.64 32.11 -23.59
N ASN A 61 13.28 30.89 -23.18
CA ASN A 61 12.43 29.97 -23.95
C ASN A 61 10.93 30.14 -23.66
N LEU A 62 10.51 31.22 -22.97
CA LEU A 62 9.11 31.54 -22.66
C LEU A 62 8.35 30.43 -21.89
N VAL A 63 9.07 29.51 -21.25
CA VAL A 63 8.50 28.49 -20.36
C VAL A 63 8.19 29.13 -19.02
N ARG A 64 9.16 29.88 -18.47
CA ARG A 64 8.99 30.67 -17.26
C ARG A 64 8.20 31.94 -17.60
N LYS A 65 7.06 32.15 -16.96
CA LYS A 65 6.20 33.32 -17.12
C LYS A 65 6.54 34.41 -16.12
N ASP A 66 6.04 35.61 -16.39
CA ASP A 66 6.23 36.80 -15.55
C ASP A 66 5.67 36.62 -14.12
N ASP A 67 4.66 35.75 -13.97
CA ASP A 67 4.01 35.46 -12.69
C ASP A 67 4.78 34.50 -11.78
N GLY A 68 5.92 33.96 -12.21
CA GLY A 68 6.62 32.93 -11.43
C GLY A 68 6.52 31.53 -12.00
N SER A 69 5.49 31.21 -12.79
CA SER A 69 5.14 29.84 -13.18
C SER A 69 5.95 29.32 -14.38
N TYR A 70 6.03 28.00 -14.50
CA TYR A 70 6.64 27.28 -15.62
C TYR A 70 5.52 26.58 -16.38
N GLN A 71 5.31 26.95 -17.64
CA GLN A 71 4.24 26.39 -18.47
C GLN A 71 4.83 25.65 -19.68
N PHE A 72 4.67 24.34 -19.67
CA PHE A 72 5.12 23.43 -20.70
C PHE A 72 3.98 23.14 -21.70
N THR A 73 4.25 23.34 -22.98
CA THR A 73 3.31 23.07 -24.07
C THR A 73 3.66 21.77 -24.79
N GLY A 74 2.64 20.96 -25.10
CA GLY A 74 2.84 19.64 -25.68
C GLY A 74 3.59 18.68 -24.74
N LYS A 75 3.96 17.51 -25.28
CA LYS A 75 4.75 16.51 -24.54
C LYS A 75 6.17 17.03 -24.33
N GLN A 76 6.65 16.97 -23.09
CA GLN A 76 7.99 17.44 -22.73
C GLN A 76 8.81 16.34 -22.08
N THR A 77 10.11 16.30 -22.40
CA THR A 77 11.08 15.37 -21.80
C THR A 77 12.30 16.17 -21.39
N VAL A 78 12.64 16.07 -20.10
CA VAL A 78 13.83 16.69 -19.49
C VAL A 78 14.68 15.57 -18.94
N GLU A 79 15.94 15.52 -19.38
CA GLU A 79 16.88 14.46 -19.01
C GLU A 79 18.23 15.05 -18.64
N PHE A 80 18.71 14.74 -17.43
CA PHE A 80 20.05 15.05 -16.98
C PHE A 80 20.81 13.78 -16.66
N ASN A 81 22.02 13.63 -17.22
CA ASN A 81 22.85 12.44 -17.08
C ASN A 81 24.08 12.63 -16.17
N ASP A 82 24.17 13.80 -15.53
CA ASP A 82 25.22 14.20 -14.58
C ASP A 82 24.72 14.17 -13.12
N GLY A 83 23.55 13.58 -12.88
CA GLY A 83 22.90 13.43 -11.58
C GLY A 83 22.36 14.73 -10.99
N ARG A 84 22.14 15.77 -11.80
CA ARG A 84 21.40 16.97 -11.36
C ARG A 84 19.90 16.67 -11.28
N SER A 85 19.21 17.32 -10.35
CA SER A 85 17.75 17.25 -10.24
C SER A 85 17.11 18.00 -11.43
N VAL A 86 15.98 17.52 -11.93
CA VAL A 86 15.17 18.27 -12.91
C VAL A 86 14.54 19.49 -12.23
N ILE A 87 14.06 19.29 -11.01
CA ILE A 87 13.59 20.37 -10.12
C ILE A 87 14.37 20.30 -8.81
N ALA A 88 14.95 21.42 -8.40
CA ALA A 88 15.52 21.61 -7.08
C ALA A 88 15.10 22.99 -6.57
N SER A 89 13.87 23.09 -6.03
CA SER A 89 13.29 24.40 -5.75
C SER A 89 13.97 25.10 -4.58
N GLU A 90 14.46 26.31 -4.84
CA GLU A 90 15.06 27.26 -3.90
C GLU A 90 14.04 28.33 -3.46
N LYS A 91 13.02 28.54 -4.29
CA LYS A 91 11.84 29.41 -4.06
C LYS A 91 10.56 28.65 -4.43
N ALA A 92 9.40 29.31 -4.32
CA ALA A 92 8.14 28.76 -4.81
C ALA A 92 8.25 28.39 -6.30
N VAL A 93 7.79 27.19 -6.65
CA VAL A 93 7.78 26.68 -8.03
C VAL A 93 6.38 26.15 -8.36
N THR A 94 5.82 26.64 -9.45
CA THR A 94 4.56 26.14 -10.02
C THR A 94 4.80 25.70 -11.46
N VAL A 95 4.72 24.39 -11.70
CA VAL A 95 4.85 23.78 -13.03
C VAL A 95 3.48 23.36 -13.54
N SER A 96 3.18 23.69 -14.79
CA SER A 96 2.01 23.20 -15.51
C SER A 96 2.41 22.60 -16.86
N GLY A 97 1.85 21.44 -17.18
CA GLY A 97 2.02 20.75 -18.46
C GLY A 97 0.68 20.51 -19.12
N SER A 98 0.50 21.04 -20.33
CA SER A 98 -0.70 20.79 -21.16
C SER A 98 -0.80 19.36 -21.71
N ASP A 99 0.28 18.59 -21.59
CA ASP A 99 0.37 17.17 -21.96
C ASP A 99 1.26 16.44 -20.93
N GLN A 100 1.79 15.26 -21.27
CA GLN A 100 2.67 14.45 -20.44
C GLN A 100 4.04 15.13 -20.23
N LEU A 101 4.50 15.11 -18.98
CA LEU A 101 5.85 15.53 -18.60
C LEU A 101 6.69 14.30 -18.25
N VAL A 102 7.93 14.25 -18.73
CA VAL A 102 8.88 13.17 -18.42
C VAL A 102 10.16 13.79 -17.85
N PHE A 103 10.45 13.54 -16.58
CA PHE A 103 11.60 14.07 -15.85
C PHE A 103 12.54 12.94 -15.48
N THR A 104 13.76 12.99 -16.00
CA THR A 104 14.79 11.97 -15.78
C THR A 104 16.03 12.62 -15.17
N SER A 105 16.45 12.12 -14.01
CA SER A 105 17.76 12.40 -13.43
C SER A 105 18.54 11.09 -13.37
N SER A 106 19.66 11.04 -14.07
CA SER A 106 20.54 9.90 -14.09
C SER A 106 21.97 10.32 -13.81
N ASN A 107 22.72 9.42 -13.18
CA ASN A 107 24.17 9.52 -12.99
C ASN A 107 24.79 8.24 -13.57
N LYS A 108 24.72 8.12 -14.90
CA LYS A 108 25.29 7.01 -15.68
C LYS A 108 26.60 7.49 -16.29
N ASN A 109 27.68 6.71 -16.14
CA ASN A 109 28.97 7.01 -16.78
C ASN A 109 29.62 8.33 -16.33
N SER A 110 29.25 8.87 -15.17
CA SER A 110 29.85 10.08 -14.62
C SER A 110 31.19 9.76 -13.94
N THR A 111 32.23 10.55 -14.23
CA THR A 111 33.50 10.51 -13.50
C THR A 111 33.40 11.09 -12.09
N LYS A 112 32.26 11.73 -11.75
CA LYS A 112 32.00 12.34 -10.45
C LYS A 112 31.10 11.42 -9.62
N THR A 113 31.65 10.91 -8.53
CA THR A 113 30.91 10.08 -7.57
C THR A 113 29.80 10.89 -6.91
N LYS A 114 28.53 10.63 -7.27
CA LYS A 114 27.36 11.14 -6.55
C LYS A 114 26.75 10.02 -5.73
N LEU A 115 26.96 10.07 -4.42
CA LEU A 115 26.43 9.07 -3.49
C LEU A 115 24.89 9.08 -3.39
N LYS A 116 24.24 10.17 -3.84
CA LYS A 116 22.79 10.34 -3.84
C LYS A 116 22.36 11.28 -4.97
N ILE A 117 21.28 10.94 -5.67
CA ILE A 117 20.58 11.84 -6.61
C ILE A 117 19.08 11.88 -6.27
N LYS A 118 18.42 12.96 -6.71
CA LYS A 118 16.99 13.21 -6.57
C LYS A 118 16.48 13.75 -7.90
N ALA A 119 15.46 13.16 -8.52
CA ALA A 119 14.95 13.69 -9.79
C ALA A 119 14.12 14.97 -9.58
N ILE A 120 13.29 14.98 -8.54
CA ILE A 120 12.54 16.16 -8.07
C ILE A 120 12.83 16.34 -6.59
N GLU A 121 13.22 17.55 -6.21
CA GLU A 121 13.34 17.92 -4.80
C GLU A 121 12.81 19.31 -4.51
N ASN A 122 12.16 19.46 -3.36
CA ASN A 122 11.87 20.77 -2.78
C ASN A 122 12.85 21.07 -1.65
N LYS A 123 13.57 22.20 -1.74
CA LYS A 123 14.47 22.74 -0.69
C LYS A 123 13.95 24.03 -0.07
N ALA A 124 12.84 24.54 -0.58
CA ALA A 124 12.21 25.79 -0.17
C ALA A 124 11.12 25.51 0.87
N ALA A 125 10.84 26.50 1.72
CA ALA A 125 9.73 26.42 2.68
C ALA A 125 8.36 26.50 1.97
N GLU A 126 8.35 27.09 0.78
CA GLU A 126 7.21 27.24 -0.10
C GLU A 126 6.83 25.91 -0.76
N THR A 127 5.60 25.86 -1.26
CA THR A 127 5.08 24.67 -1.93
C THR A 127 5.63 24.58 -3.36
N LEU A 128 6.19 23.43 -3.72
CA LEU A 128 6.40 23.02 -5.11
C LEU A 128 5.10 22.40 -5.63
N SER A 129 4.48 23.04 -6.62
CA SER A 129 3.24 22.56 -7.24
C SER A 129 3.50 22.09 -8.67
N ILE A 130 3.04 20.89 -9.02
CA ILE A 130 3.11 20.34 -10.39
C ILE A 130 1.70 19.95 -10.83
N THR A 131 1.28 20.41 -12.01
CA THR A 131 0.00 20.04 -12.63
C THR A 131 0.25 19.54 -14.04
N THR A 132 -0.32 18.39 -14.40
CA THR A 132 -0.19 17.81 -15.74
C THR A 132 -1.51 17.23 -16.23
N ALA A 133 -1.81 17.45 -17.51
CA ALA A 133 -3.05 16.96 -18.12
C ALA A 133 -3.01 15.47 -18.52
N LYS A 134 -1.82 14.93 -18.87
CA LYS A 134 -1.65 13.51 -19.29
C LYS A 134 -0.62 12.74 -18.47
N GLY A 135 -0.29 13.25 -17.29
CA GLY A 135 0.54 12.59 -16.29
C GLY A 135 2.02 12.98 -16.30
N LEU A 136 2.67 12.66 -15.19
CA LEU A 136 4.08 12.94 -14.91
C LEU A 136 4.83 11.61 -14.80
N ILE A 137 5.89 11.45 -15.58
CA ILE A 137 6.83 10.33 -15.44
C ILE A 137 8.10 10.84 -14.77
N VAL A 138 8.52 10.23 -13.67
CA VAL A 138 9.75 10.56 -12.94
C VAL A 138 10.67 9.36 -12.94
N LYS A 139 11.91 9.54 -13.41
CA LYS A 139 12.93 8.50 -13.46
C LYS A 139 14.18 8.98 -12.73
N ALA A 140 14.64 8.19 -11.77
CA ALA A 140 15.91 8.40 -11.08
C ALA A 140 16.82 7.19 -11.27
N GLU A 141 18.05 7.38 -11.74
CA GLU A 141 19.00 6.27 -11.89
C GLU A 141 20.43 6.64 -11.48
N ASN A 142 21.01 5.92 -10.53
CA ASN A 142 22.35 6.20 -10.03
C ASN A 142 23.20 4.93 -9.95
N THR A 143 24.23 4.84 -10.80
CA THR A 143 25.14 3.68 -10.82
C THR A 143 26.13 3.69 -9.65
N GLU A 144 26.28 4.83 -8.97
CA GLU A 144 27.28 5.03 -7.91
C GLU A 144 26.72 5.04 -6.49
N GLY A 145 25.40 5.17 -6.33
CA GLY A 145 24.80 5.32 -5.00
C GLY A 145 23.28 5.30 -5.03
N ARG A 146 22.68 6.05 -4.10
CA ARG A 146 21.23 6.07 -3.89
C ARG A 146 20.52 6.89 -4.97
N ALA A 147 19.35 6.44 -5.40
CA ALA A 147 18.46 7.18 -6.30
C ALA A 147 17.10 7.44 -5.64
N GLU A 148 16.61 8.66 -5.78
CA GLU A 148 15.28 9.09 -5.32
C GLU A 148 14.49 9.71 -6.48
N GLY A 149 13.26 9.25 -6.71
CA GLY A 149 12.37 9.87 -7.67
C GLY A 149 11.94 11.27 -7.21
N ILE A 150 11.13 11.32 -6.16
CA ILE A 150 10.62 12.57 -5.58
C ILE A 150 11.02 12.67 -4.11
N SER A 151 11.61 13.81 -3.73
CA SER A 151 12.19 14.01 -2.40
C SER A 151 11.72 15.31 -1.76
N ALA A 152 11.25 15.23 -0.52
CA ALA A 152 11.00 16.40 0.32
C ALA A 152 11.68 16.17 1.66
N ASP A 153 12.80 16.86 1.87
CA ASP A 153 13.67 16.66 3.02
C ASP A 153 13.95 18.00 3.70
N ASN A 154 13.41 18.15 4.91
CA ASN A 154 13.62 19.33 5.71
C ASN A 154 13.91 18.99 7.18
N GLY A 155 14.99 19.56 7.69
CA GLY A 155 15.39 19.46 9.09
C GLY A 155 15.02 20.68 9.94
N LYS A 156 14.17 21.59 9.47
CA LYS A 156 13.80 22.82 10.19
C LYS A 156 12.33 22.81 10.62
N ALA A 157 12.07 22.73 11.92
CA ALA A 157 10.73 22.55 12.50
C ALA A 157 9.68 23.60 12.06
N GLY A 158 10.07 24.83 11.76
CA GLY A 158 9.15 25.91 11.36
C GLY A 158 8.82 25.99 9.85
N ASN A 159 9.61 25.33 9.00
CA ASN A 159 9.58 25.57 7.54
C ASN A 159 9.43 24.27 6.74
N PRO A 160 8.29 23.54 6.87
CA PRO A 160 8.12 22.26 6.21
C PRO A 160 8.13 22.38 4.68
N ASN A 161 8.93 21.55 4.00
CA ASN A 161 8.91 21.48 2.54
C ASN A 161 7.62 20.79 2.10
N LYS A 162 6.95 21.36 1.09
CA LYS A 162 5.65 20.88 0.59
C LYS A 162 5.72 20.60 -0.90
N ILE A 163 5.17 19.47 -1.31
CA ILE A 163 5.03 19.10 -2.73
C ILE A 163 3.59 18.71 -3.00
N ASP A 164 2.96 19.35 -3.99
CA ASP A 164 1.59 19.06 -4.44
C ASP A 164 1.62 18.66 -5.92
N ILE A 165 1.12 17.47 -6.26
CA ILE A 165 1.11 16.97 -7.64
C ILE A 165 -0.30 16.60 -8.09
N LYS A 166 -0.76 17.24 -9.15
CA LYS A 166 -2.07 17.07 -9.78
C LYS A 166 -1.90 16.42 -11.17
N GLY A 167 -2.59 15.32 -11.41
CA GLY A 167 -2.41 14.43 -12.55
C GLY A 167 -1.69 13.13 -12.17
N ASP A 168 -1.93 12.07 -12.94
CA ASP A 168 -1.37 10.74 -12.66
C ASP A 168 0.16 10.75 -12.70
N VAL A 169 0.80 10.00 -11.80
CA VAL A 169 2.27 9.96 -11.69
C VAL A 169 2.80 8.55 -11.86
N THR A 170 3.84 8.36 -12.66
CA THR A 170 4.61 7.13 -12.75
C THR A 170 6.03 7.38 -12.30
N ILE A 171 6.55 6.58 -11.36
CA ILE A 171 7.88 6.75 -10.77
C ILE A 171 8.68 5.47 -10.91
N SER A 172 9.95 5.61 -11.29
CA SER A 172 10.95 4.54 -11.21
C SER A 172 12.25 5.05 -10.60
N ALA A 173 12.89 4.24 -9.76
CA ALA A 173 14.16 4.58 -9.11
C ALA A 173 15.12 3.38 -9.14
N VAL A 174 16.30 3.56 -9.72
CA VAL A 174 17.32 2.53 -9.82
C VAL A 174 18.60 3.03 -9.16
N GLY A 175 19.06 2.36 -8.11
CA GLY A 175 20.27 2.76 -7.38
C GLY A 175 21.31 1.64 -7.30
N LYS A 176 22.51 1.98 -6.84
CA LYS A 176 23.55 0.98 -6.52
C LYS A 176 23.29 0.28 -5.19
N ASN A 177 23.05 1.07 -4.14
CA ASN A 177 22.91 0.60 -2.75
C ASN A 177 21.52 0.83 -2.14
N ALA A 178 20.75 1.79 -2.67
CA ALA A 178 19.36 2.03 -2.27
C ALA A 178 18.59 2.72 -3.38
N ALA A 179 17.29 2.46 -3.47
CA ALA A 179 16.40 3.10 -4.42
C ALA A 179 15.06 3.43 -3.75
N LEU A 180 14.62 4.68 -3.88
CA LEU A 180 13.36 5.14 -3.33
C LEU A 180 12.52 5.82 -4.42
N GLY A 181 11.27 5.39 -4.58
CA GLY A 181 10.33 6.10 -5.46
C GLY A 181 10.06 7.50 -4.92
N VAL A 182 9.55 7.55 -3.68
CA VAL A 182 9.27 8.79 -2.94
C VAL A 182 9.96 8.75 -1.58
N TYR A 183 10.57 9.85 -1.18
CA TYR A 183 11.17 10.02 0.14
C TYR A 183 10.78 11.36 0.77
N VAL A 184 10.03 11.31 1.87
CA VAL A 184 9.55 12.50 2.60
C VAL A 184 10.02 12.42 4.04
N VAL A 185 10.72 13.44 4.52
CA VAL A 185 11.43 13.43 5.81
C VAL A 185 11.10 14.62 6.67
N GLY A 186 11.13 14.42 7.99
CA GLY A 186 10.97 15.50 8.96
C GLY A 186 9.54 15.99 8.98
N ASN A 187 9.29 17.28 9.11
CA ASN A 187 7.93 17.83 9.03
C ASN A 187 7.44 18.05 7.58
N SER A 188 8.13 17.51 6.57
CA SER A 188 7.79 17.70 5.15
C SER A 188 6.51 16.98 4.77
N LYS A 189 5.81 17.49 3.74
CA LYS A 189 4.56 16.91 3.24
C LYS A 189 4.57 16.77 1.71
N LEU A 190 4.08 15.64 1.23
CA LEU A 190 3.82 15.41 -0.18
C LEU A 190 2.37 14.97 -0.38
N ARG A 191 1.67 15.58 -1.35
CA ARG A 191 0.32 15.20 -1.76
C ARG A 191 0.25 14.84 -3.24
N PHE A 192 -0.34 13.69 -3.53
CA PHE A 192 -0.79 13.32 -4.86
C PHE A 192 -2.32 13.41 -4.92
N PHE A 193 -2.85 14.20 -5.84
CA PHE A 193 -4.30 14.37 -6.01
C PHE A 193 -4.92 13.33 -6.97
N ASN A 194 -4.10 12.47 -7.56
CA ASN A 194 -4.47 11.49 -8.58
C ASN A 194 -3.69 10.17 -8.36
N ASN A 195 -3.74 9.26 -9.33
CA ASN A 195 -3.17 7.92 -9.20
C ASN A 195 -1.64 7.95 -9.21
N VAL A 196 -1.03 7.02 -8.47
CA VAL A 196 0.42 6.88 -8.38
C VAL A 196 0.84 5.47 -8.74
N THR A 197 1.62 5.34 -9.80
CA THR A 197 2.26 4.10 -10.21
C THR A 197 3.74 4.14 -9.84
N ILE A 198 4.23 3.11 -9.14
CA ILE A 198 5.65 2.95 -8.81
C ILE A 198 6.10 1.60 -9.33
N LYS A 199 7.07 1.63 -10.25
CA LYS A 199 7.64 0.43 -10.89
C LYS A 199 9.15 0.50 -10.83
N ASP A 200 9.79 -0.66 -10.89
CA ASP A 200 11.25 -0.77 -11.05
C ASP A 200 12.05 -0.02 -9.96
N VAL A 201 11.54 0.00 -8.72
CA VAL A 201 12.33 0.47 -7.57
C VAL A 201 13.30 -0.63 -7.16
N THR A 202 14.58 -0.45 -7.50
CA THR A 202 15.59 -1.49 -7.33
C THR A 202 16.99 -0.94 -7.09
N ALA A 203 17.70 -1.56 -6.17
CA ALA A 203 19.14 -1.45 -5.98
C ALA A 203 19.68 -2.81 -5.57
N SER A 204 21.01 -2.93 -5.44
CA SER A 204 21.62 -4.12 -4.84
C SER A 204 20.99 -4.34 -3.47
N ALA A 205 20.21 -5.42 -3.33
CA ALA A 205 19.42 -5.64 -2.14
C ALA A 205 20.34 -5.75 -0.92
N ALA A 206 20.04 -4.95 0.11
CA ALA A 206 20.59 -5.24 1.43
C ALA A 206 20.15 -6.64 1.86
N SER A 207 21.01 -7.36 2.57
CA SER A 207 20.74 -8.71 3.06
C SER A 207 20.37 -8.71 4.54
N GLY A 208 19.68 -9.75 4.98
CA GLY A 208 19.30 -9.94 6.39
C GLY A 208 18.06 -9.15 6.78
N ASP A 209 17.76 -9.11 8.07
CA ASP A 209 16.45 -8.68 8.56
C ASP A 209 16.12 -7.22 8.28
N TYR A 210 17.13 -6.37 8.04
CA TYR A 210 16.97 -4.94 7.72
C TYR A 210 16.95 -4.63 6.21
N ALA A 211 16.85 -5.64 5.36
CA ALA A 211 16.82 -5.47 3.90
C ALA A 211 15.70 -4.53 3.41
N TYR A 212 14.57 -4.50 4.12
CA TYR A 212 13.40 -3.68 3.82
C TYR A 212 13.64 -2.16 3.82
N TYR A 213 14.81 -1.67 4.27
CA TYR A 213 15.19 -0.25 4.20
C TYR A 213 15.82 0.18 2.86
N SER A 214 16.21 -0.77 2.00
CA SER A 214 17.06 -0.46 0.83
C SER A 214 16.27 -0.03 -0.41
N ASN A 215 15.17 -0.72 -0.69
CA ASN A 215 14.34 -0.52 -1.88
C ASN A 215 12.91 -0.25 -1.43
N ILE A 216 12.41 0.98 -1.58
CA ILE A 216 11.11 1.38 -1.04
C ILE A 216 10.32 2.21 -2.06
N GLY A 217 9.07 1.84 -2.32
CA GLY A 217 8.19 2.62 -3.19
C GLY A 217 7.88 3.99 -2.61
N LEU A 218 7.16 4.02 -1.48
CA LEU A 218 6.80 5.22 -0.74
C LEU A 218 7.46 5.20 0.63
N TYR A 219 8.29 6.19 0.95
CA TYR A 219 8.97 6.28 2.23
C TYR A 219 8.72 7.62 2.92
N ALA A 220 7.92 7.60 3.99
CA ALA A 220 7.83 8.67 4.97
C ALA A 220 8.77 8.37 6.16
N GLY A 221 9.74 9.24 6.44
CA GLY A 221 10.76 9.03 7.45
C GLY A 221 10.90 10.16 8.45
N SER A 222 11.53 9.85 9.58
CA SER A 222 11.80 10.79 10.66
C SER A 222 13.03 11.67 10.39
N ASN A 223 12.98 12.86 10.96
CA ASN A 223 14.16 13.65 11.27
C ASN A 223 14.27 13.76 12.80
N TYR A 224 15.18 12.98 13.39
CA TYR A 224 15.35 12.93 14.84
C TYR A 224 15.93 14.22 15.45
N THR A 225 16.48 15.15 14.65
CA THR A 225 16.88 16.47 15.17
C THR A 225 15.67 17.32 15.55
N ILE A 226 14.59 17.25 14.76
CA ILE A 226 13.34 17.99 15.01
C ILE A 226 12.20 17.12 15.55
N GLN A 227 12.44 15.81 15.71
CA GLN A 227 11.49 14.86 16.30
C GLN A 227 10.15 14.83 15.53
N LYS A 228 10.22 14.87 14.20
CA LYS A 228 9.06 14.85 13.28
C LYS A 228 9.28 13.87 12.14
N GLY A 229 8.20 13.28 11.66
CA GLY A 229 8.16 12.32 10.56
C GLY A 229 7.35 12.85 9.38
N GLY A 230 7.80 12.50 8.18
CA GLY A 230 7.22 13.00 6.93
C GLY A 230 5.78 12.52 6.73
N THR A 231 5.03 13.25 5.90
CA THR A 231 3.66 12.91 5.53
C THR A 231 3.54 12.72 4.02
N ILE A 232 2.98 11.57 3.61
CA ILE A 232 2.58 11.29 2.23
C ILE A 232 1.06 11.07 2.22
N ASP A 233 0.34 11.78 1.36
CA ASP A 233 -1.12 11.66 1.21
C ASP A 233 -1.46 11.49 -0.27
N ILE A 234 -2.18 10.42 -0.59
CA ILE A 234 -2.54 10.03 -1.95
C ILE A 234 -4.06 9.91 -2.02
N GLN A 235 -4.67 10.78 -2.83
CA GLN A 235 -6.13 10.78 -3.02
C GLN A 235 -6.59 9.70 -4.01
N GLY A 236 -5.75 9.35 -4.99
CA GLY A 236 -6.04 8.33 -6.00
C GLY A 236 -5.59 6.92 -5.60
N ASP A 237 -5.68 6.01 -6.55
CA ASP A 237 -5.23 4.62 -6.40
C ASP A 237 -3.70 4.52 -6.51
N VAL A 238 -3.14 3.47 -5.92
CA VAL A 238 -1.72 3.12 -6.07
C VAL A 238 -1.52 1.86 -6.91
N ASP A 239 -0.46 1.82 -7.72
CA ASP A 239 0.05 0.60 -8.37
C ASP A 239 1.55 0.49 -8.09
N ILE A 240 1.91 -0.21 -7.03
CA ILE A 240 3.28 -0.35 -6.53
C ILE A 240 3.75 -1.78 -6.79
N ARG A 241 4.71 -1.93 -7.71
CA ARG A 241 5.40 -3.20 -7.97
C ARG A 241 6.90 -2.97 -7.76
N THR A 242 7.43 -3.55 -6.69
CA THR A 242 8.79 -3.28 -6.23
C THR A 242 9.52 -4.57 -5.88
N LYS A 243 10.84 -4.58 -6.07
CA LYS A 243 11.71 -5.68 -5.62
C LYS A 243 12.03 -5.61 -4.12
N GLY A 244 11.47 -4.62 -3.42
CA GLY A 244 11.64 -4.43 -1.99
C GLY A 244 10.32 -4.15 -1.30
N THR A 245 10.31 -3.11 -0.47
CA THR A 245 9.17 -2.69 0.34
C THR A 245 8.25 -1.77 -0.45
N GLY A 246 6.94 -1.97 -0.36
CA GLY A 246 5.95 -1.10 -1.00
C GLY A 246 5.90 0.27 -0.34
N ILE A 247 5.39 0.30 0.89
CA ILE A 247 5.16 1.52 1.67
C ILE A 247 5.84 1.40 3.04
N PHE A 248 6.56 2.45 3.45
CA PHE A 248 7.21 2.54 4.75
C PHE A 248 6.93 3.89 5.44
N ALA A 249 6.35 3.85 6.64
CA ALA A 249 6.31 4.96 7.60
C ALA A 249 7.29 4.68 8.78
N ASN A 250 8.31 5.53 8.98
CA ASN A 250 9.39 5.27 9.94
C ASN A 250 9.70 6.47 10.86
N GLY A 251 9.34 6.34 12.13
CA GLY A 251 9.69 7.21 13.24
C GLY A 251 9.04 8.59 13.18
N GLY A 252 9.16 9.34 14.27
CA GLY A 252 8.80 10.75 14.28
C GLY A 252 7.30 11.02 14.08
N ASN A 253 6.45 9.99 14.22
CA ASN A 253 5.04 10.03 13.81
C ASN A 253 4.86 10.25 12.30
N SER A 254 5.71 9.63 11.47
CA SER A 254 5.56 9.61 10.01
C SER A 254 4.22 9.01 9.59
N THR A 255 3.63 9.55 8.52
CA THR A 255 2.33 9.10 8.02
C THR A 255 2.33 8.84 6.52
N VAL A 256 1.65 7.77 6.11
CA VAL A 256 1.26 7.53 4.71
C VAL A 256 -0.23 7.21 4.65
N THR A 257 -0.99 8.01 3.91
CA THR A 257 -2.44 7.81 3.73
C THR A 257 -2.75 7.58 2.26
N ILE A 258 -3.42 6.48 1.97
CA ILE A 258 -3.95 6.14 0.64
C ILE A 258 -5.48 6.13 0.74
N GLN A 259 -6.12 7.18 0.24
CA GLN A 259 -7.58 7.31 0.22
C GLN A 259 -8.21 6.43 -0.87
N GLY A 260 -7.46 6.17 -1.94
CA GLY A 260 -7.84 5.23 -2.99
C GLY A 260 -7.63 3.76 -2.60
N GLY A 261 -7.85 2.89 -3.59
CA GLY A 261 -7.48 1.48 -3.52
C GLY A 261 -6.12 1.25 -4.16
N GLY A 262 -5.94 0.08 -4.78
CA GLY A 262 -4.76 -0.15 -5.60
C GLY A 262 -4.22 -1.57 -5.56
N TYR A 263 -3.05 -1.73 -6.17
CA TYR A 263 -2.28 -2.95 -6.24
C TYR A 263 -0.90 -2.73 -5.63
N ILE A 264 -0.51 -3.54 -4.65
CA ILE A 264 0.83 -3.52 -4.04
C ILE A 264 1.38 -4.93 -4.08
N GLU A 265 2.56 -5.11 -4.67
CA GLU A 265 3.24 -6.41 -4.75
C GLU A 265 4.73 -6.26 -4.45
N THR A 266 5.20 -7.08 -3.50
CA THR A 266 6.62 -7.30 -3.24
C THR A 266 7.14 -8.52 -4.00
N ASP A 267 8.46 -8.68 -4.07
CA ASP A 267 9.07 -9.85 -4.69
C ASP A 267 8.96 -11.09 -3.78
N LYS A 268 8.07 -12.03 -4.14
CA LYS A 268 7.89 -13.32 -3.45
C LYS A 268 9.17 -14.15 -3.41
N THR A 269 10.08 -13.96 -4.34
CA THR A 269 11.31 -14.75 -4.49
C THR A 269 12.51 -14.18 -3.73
N SER A 270 12.35 -13.03 -3.06
CA SER A 270 13.44 -12.42 -2.28
C SER A 270 13.87 -13.31 -1.10
N ASN A 271 15.19 -13.46 -0.95
CA ASN A 271 15.81 -14.14 0.19
C ASN A 271 15.95 -13.24 1.44
N SER A 272 15.33 -12.05 1.39
CA SER A 272 15.33 -11.02 2.41
C SER A 272 13.89 -10.61 2.74
N PRO A 273 13.59 -10.26 4.01
CA PRO A 273 12.26 -9.82 4.37
C PRO A 273 11.95 -8.45 3.75
N HIS A 274 10.84 -8.40 3.03
CA HIS A 274 10.22 -7.20 2.49
C HIS A 274 8.73 -7.19 2.83
N TYR A 275 8.16 -6.00 2.84
CA TYR A 275 6.78 -5.78 3.25
C TYR A 275 6.03 -4.99 2.20
N ALA A 276 4.78 -5.37 1.94
CA ALA A 276 3.90 -4.51 1.16
C ALA A 276 3.69 -3.18 1.89
N LEU A 277 3.39 -3.27 3.20
CA LEU A 277 3.26 -2.14 4.11
C LEU A 277 4.08 -2.41 5.37
N VAL A 278 4.89 -1.45 5.80
CA VAL A 278 5.62 -1.53 7.07
C VAL A 278 5.61 -0.20 7.79
N ALA A 279 5.33 -0.24 9.09
CA ALA A 279 5.36 0.93 9.95
C ALA A 279 6.29 0.68 11.13
N GLN A 280 6.92 1.75 11.61
CA GLN A 280 7.71 1.80 12.83
C GLN A 280 7.50 3.17 13.44
N SER A 281 6.87 3.29 14.61
CA SER A 281 6.57 4.59 15.24
C SER A 281 5.94 5.61 14.28
N GLY A 282 5.08 5.11 13.38
CA GLY A 282 4.41 5.83 12.32
C GLY A 282 3.11 5.12 11.94
N THR A 283 2.36 5.74 11.03
CA THR A 283 1.01 5.32 10.67
C THR A 283 0.89 5.11 9.17
N ILE A 284 0.28 4.01 8.75
CA ILE A 284 -0.17 3.78 7.38
C ILE A 284 -1.68 3.52 7.38
N THR A 285 -2.43 4.22 6.54
CA THR A 285 -3.86 3.94 6.31
C THR A 285 -4.08 3.72 4.83
N MET A 286 -4.77 2.64 4.47
CA MET A 286 -5.12 2.31 3.08
C MET A 286 -6.57 1.86 2.97
N ASN A 287 -7.34 2.56 2.12
CA ASN A 287 -8.74 2.25 1.84
C ASN A 287 -9.59 2.08 3.11
N GLU A 288 -9.33 2.93 4.10
CA GLU A 288 -10.00 2.93 5.40
C GLU A 288 -10.06 4.38 5.90
N ALA A 289 -11.18 4.74 6.52
CA ALA A 289 -11.35 5.99 7.23
C ALA A 289 -12.36 5.82 8.37
N ASP A 290 -11.99 6.28 9.57
CA ASP A 290 -12.85 6.24 10.76
C ASP A 290 -13.45 4.84 11.05
N ASP A 291 -12.60 3.81 10.95
CA ASP A 291 -12.95 2.39 11.12
C ASP A 291 -13.90 1.84 10.04
N VAL A 292 -14.10 2.58 8.94
CA VAL A 292 -14.96 2.19 7.82
C VAL A 292 -14.11 1.83 6.60
N VAL A 293 -14.41 0.66 6.03
CA VAL A 293 -13.79 0.20 4.78
C VAL A 293 -14.18 1.13 3.63
N GLY A 294 -13.18 1.61 2.89
CA GLY A 294 -13.38 2.40 1.68
C GLY A 294 -13.95 1.57 0.53
N GLU A 295 -14.61 2.25 -0.42
CA GLU A 295 -15.31 1.61 -1.54
C GLU A 295 -14.37 1.08 -2.64
N LYS A 296 -13.05 1.26 -2.51
CA LYS A 296 -12.10 0.93 -3.57
C LYS A 296 -11.59 -0.50 -3.44
N LYS A 297 -11.21 -1.07 -4.58
CA LYS A 297 -10.57 -2.39 -4.63
C LYS A 297 -9.12 -2.29 -4.17
N VAL A 298 -8.74 -3.12 -3.21
CA VAL A 298 -7.36 -3.28 -2.73
C VAL A 298 -6.84 -4.66 -3.10
N THR A 299 -5.62 -4.75 -3.61
CA THR A 299 -4.92 -6.03 -3.82
C THR A 299 -3.51 -5.91 -3.27
N ILE A 300 -3.23 -6.65 -2.20
CA ILE A 300 -1.93 -6.65 -1.53
C ILE A 300 -1.32 -8.05 -1.66
N LYS A 301 -0.10 -8.13 -2.17
CA LYS A 301 0.73 -9.34 -2.20
C LYS A 301 2.05 -9.05 -1.52
N GLY A 302 2.17 -9.49 -0.28
CA GLY A 302 3.29 -9.17 0.59
C GLY A 302 2.88 -9.15 2.05
N ASN A 303 3.85 -9.40 2.92
CA ASN A 303 3.65 -9.32 4.37
C ASN A 303 3.39 -7.86 4.79
N ILE A 304 2.65 -7.68 5.88
CA ILE A 304 2.41 -6.37 6.50
C ILE A 304 3.04 -6.37 7.89
N GLY A 305 3.84 -5.35 8.22
CA GLY A 305 4.65 -5.33 9.43
C GLY A 305 4.46 -4.08 10.29
N VAL A 306 4.08 -4.24 11.56
CA VAL A 306 4.21 -3.22 12.59
C VAL A 306 5.45 -3.56 13.44
N LEU A 307 6.56 -2.87 13.15
CA LEU A 307 7.88 -3.31 13.61
C LEU A 307 8.51 -2.34 14.61
N SER A 308 9.43 -2.87 15.42
CA SER A 308 10.13 -2.19 16.51
C SER A 308 11.41 -1.45 16.08
N GLY A 309 11.67 -1.29 14.77
CA GLY A 309 12.93 -0.71 14.28
C GLY A 309 13.19 0.75 14.68
N ALA A 310 12.14 1.50 15.04
CA ALA A 310 12.24 2.87 15.55
C ALA A 310 12.33 2.95 17.09
N VAL A 311 12.25 1.81 17.81
CA VAL A 311 12.28 1.81 19.28
C VAL A 311 13.58 2.41 19.78
N SER A 312 13.45 3.55 20.45
CA SER A 312 14.56 4.32 20.99
C SER A 312 14.06 5.23 22.09
N SER A 313 14.92 5.57 23.06
CA SER A 313 14.59 6.56 24.08
C SER A 313 14.36 7.97 23.52
N LYS A 314 14.80 8.22 22.29
CA LYS A 314 14.63 9.50 21.56
C LYS A 314 13.49 9.46 20.54
N GLU A 315 12.68 8.42 20.53
CA GLU A 315 11.55 8.33 19.60
C GLU A 315 10.34 9.09 20.18
N PRO A 316 9.85 10.13 19.50
CA PRO A 316 8.75 10.95 20.02
C PRO A 316 7.39 10.25 19.95
N CYS A 317 7.22 9.23 19.10
CA CYS A 317 5.98 8.48 18.96
C CYS A 317 6.19 7.00 19.27
N LYS A 318 5.49 6.49 20.28
CA LYS A 318 5.61 5.07 20.64
C LYS A 318 4.63 4.15 19.89
N GLN A 319 3.68 4.74 19.20
CA GLN A 319 2.62 4.02 18.51
C GLN A 319 3.03 3.70 17.08
N THR A 320 2.87 2.44 16.69
CA THR A 320 3.09 1.96 15.33
C THR A 320 1.78 1.41 14.79
N GLN A 321 1.22 2.02 13.76
CA GLN A 321 -0.15 1.74 13.33
C GLN A 321 -0.21 1.46 11.83
N ILE A 322 -0.96 0.42 11.46
CA ILE A 322 -1.36 0.17 10.08
C ILE A 322 -2.84 -0.19 10.09
N SER A 323 -3.64 0.52 9.30
CA SER A 323 -5.06 0.22 9.07
C SER A 323 -5.31 -0.07 7.60
N VAL A 324 -5.94 -1.21 7.30
CA VAL A 324 -6.26 -1.63 5.93
C VAL A 324 -7.72 -2.03 5.83
N GLY A 325 -8.44 -1.42 4.90
CA GLY A 325 -9.80 -1.80 4.53
C GLY A 325 -9.83 -2.71 3.30
N LEU A 326 -10.42 -3.90 3.44
CA LEU A 326 -10.65 -4.88 2.38
C LEU A 326 -12.15 -5.06 2.14
N GLY A 327 -12.69 -4.32 1.17
CA GLY A 327 -14.09 -4.45 0.76
C GLY A 327 -14.29 -5.50 -0.33
N LYS A 328 -15.39 -5.35 -1.08
CA LYS A 328 -15.69 -6.18 -2.24
C LYS A 328 -14.51 -6.26 -3.22
N ASP A 329 -14.26 -7.47 -3.73
CA ASP A 329 -13.17 -7.81 -4.66
C ASP A 329 -11.75 -7.51 -4.15
N SER A 330 -11.61 -7.12 -2.88
CA SER A 330 -10.31 -6.82 -2.28
C SER A 330 -9.63 -8.08 -1.75
N THR A 331 -8.30 -8.15 -1.91
CA THR A 331 -7.50 -9.31 -1.52
C THR A 331 -6.22 -8.90 -0.82
N TRP A 332 -5.81 -9.71 0.15
CA TRP A 332 -4.47 -9.68 0.73
C TRP A 332 -3.89 -11.09 0.79
N GLU A 333 -2.70 -11.30 0.26
CA GLU A 333 -1.88 -12.51 0.45
C GLU A 333 -0.60 -12.13 1.21
N GLY A 334 -0.43 -12.68 2.41
CA GLY A 334 0.70 -12.35 3.30
C GLY A 334 0.38 -12.60 4.77
N VAL A 335 1.40 -12.47 5.62
CA VAL A 335 1.27 -12.56 7.09
C VAL A 335 1.30 -11.18 7.76
N ALA A 336 0.69 -11.13 8.95
CA ALA A 336 0.69 -9.98 9.87
C ALA A 336 1.87 -10.07 10.86
N VAL A 337 2.90 -9.24 10.70
CA VAL A 337 4.11 -9.31 11.52
C VAL A 337 4.11 -8.22 12.60
N ASP A 338 4.13 -8.65 13.86
CA ASP A 338 4.45 -7.83 15.03
C ASP A 338 5.71 -8.42 15.69
N ASN A 339 6.74 -7.60 15.88
CA ASN A 339 7.99 -8.01 16.52
C ASN A 339 8.33 -7.22 17.80
N PHE A 340 7.35 -6.56 18.41
CA PHE A 340 7.56 -5.87 19.68
C PHE A 340 7.72 -6.87 20.84
N THR A 341 8.79 -6.73 21.62
CA THR A 341 9.02 -7.57 22.81
C THR A 341 8.12 -7.14 23.97
N ALA A 342 7.97 -8.00 24.98
CA ALA A 342 7.21 -7.69 26.19
C ALA A 342 7.75 -6.45 26.92
N GLU A 343 9.08 -6.27 26.95
CA GLU A 343 9.75 -5.13 27.55
C GLU A 343 9.46 -3.83 26.79
N GLN A 344 9.44 -3.89 25.45
CA GLN A 344 9.10 -2.75 24.60
C GLN A 344 7.63 -2.33 24.80
N LYS A 345 6.72 -3.32 24.84
CA LYS A 345 5.30 -3.10 25.16
C LYS A 345 5.13 -2.47 26.54
N LYS A 346 5.86 -2.94 27.55
CA LYS A 346 5.89 -2.33 28.90
C LYS A 346 6.44 -0.90 28.89
N ALA A 347 7.36 -0.58 27.99
CA ALA A 347 7.87 0.78 27.79
C ALA A 347 6.88 1.69 27.00
N GLY A 348 5.73 1.15 26.60
CA GLY A 348 4.67 1.85 25.88
C GLY A 348 4.78 1.81 24.36
N PHE A 349 5.75 1.05 23.81
CA PHE A 349 5.86 0.84 22.37
C PHE A 349 4.98 -0.33 21.93
N GLU A 350 4.08 -0.09 21.00
CA GLU A 350 3.13 -1.10 20.55
C GLU A 350 2.92 -1.04 19.04
N GLY A 351 2.76 -2.23 18.45
CA GLY A 351 2.33 -2.42 17.07
C GLY A 351 0.84 -2.70 17.01
N GLN A 352 0.13 -1.95 16.17
CA GLN A 352 -1.30 -2.04 15.98
C GLN A 352 -1.60 -2.18 14.49
N LEU A 353 -1.67 -3.43 14.02
CA LEU A 353 -2.18 -3.74 12.69
C LEU A 353 -3.68 -4.02 12.80
N SER A 354 -4.50 -3.13 12.27
CA SER A 354 -5.96 -3.23 12.24
C SER A 354 -6.44 -3.60 10.84
N LEU A 355 -7.31 -4.60 10.76
CA LEU A 355 -7.91 -5.08 9.52
C LEU A 355 -9.41 -4.91 9.58
N TYR A 356 -9.95 -4.27 8.56
CA TYR A 356 -11.38 -4.08 8.39
C TYR A 356 -11.75 -4.80 7.10
N PHE A 357 -12.64 -5.78 7.15
CA PHE A 357 -13.06 -6.47 5.94
C PHE A 357 -14.55 -6.77 5.93
N THR A 358 -15.15 -6.53 4.78
CA THR A 358 -16.58 -6.63 4.54
C THR A 358 -16.82 -7.07 3.09
N ASP A 359 -18.05 -7.43 2.76
CA ASP A 359 -18.54 -7.67 1.41
C ASP A 359 -17.68 -8.69 0.64
N GLY A 360 -17.17 -9.71 1.35
CA GLY A 360 -16.35 -10.78 0.78
C GLY A 360 -14.88 -10.46 0.57
N GLY A 361 -14.38 -9.32 1.09
CA GLY A 361 -12.96 -9.02 1.16
C GLY A 361 -12.16 -10.20 1.74
N THR A 362 -11.05 -10.54 1.10
CA THR A 362 -10.36 -11.82 1.34
C THR A 362 -8.93 -11.62 1.81
N TRP A 363 -8.55 -12.35 2.85
CA TRP A 363 -7.17 -12.48 3.31
C TRP A 363 -6.72 -13.95 3.24
N THR A 364 -5.65 -14.22 2.50
CA THR A 364 -4.91 -15.48 2.56
C THR A 364 -3.72 -15.30 3.50
N ASN A 365 -3.85 -15.85 4.71
CA ASN A 365 -2.81 -15.79 5.73
C ASN A 365 -1.78 -16.88 5.46
N GLU A 366 -0.76 -16.54 4.69
CA GLU A 366 0.40 -17.37 4.35
C GLU A 366 1.58 -16.43 4.08
N ALA A 367 2.78 -16.80 4.53
CA ALA A 367 3.96 -15.97 4.30
C ALA A 367 4.17 -15.69 2.80
N TYR A 368 4.23 -14.42 2.44
CA TYR A 368 4.54 -13.99 1.07
C TYR A 368 6.01 -13.58 0.98
N GLY A 369 6.85 -14.49 0.49
CA GLY A 369 8.31 -14.34 0.55
C GLY A 369 8.84 -14.59 1.96
N LYS A 370 10.02 -14.05 2.26
CA LYS A 370 10.70 -14.30 3.53
C LYS A 370 10.11 -13.47 4.68
N THR A 371 9.95 -14.10 5.84
CA THR A 371 9.63 -13.44 7.12
C THR A 371 10.89 -13.21 7.95
N ILE A 372 10.79 -12.44 9.03
CA ILE A 372 11.87 -12.31 10.03
C ILE A 372 12.16 -13.67 10.68
N SER A 373 13.40 -13.86 11.16
CA SER A 373 13.87 -15.16 11.69
C SER A 373 13.01 -15.73 12.82
N ASP A 374 12.44 -14.86 13.65
CA ASP A 374 11.63 -15.24 14.82
C ASP A 374 10.13 -15.06 14.62
N PHE A 375 9.64 -15.09 13.37
CA PHE A 375 8.20 -15.07 13.12
C PHE A 375 7.50 -16.23 13.83
N LYS A 376 6.55 -15.92 14.74
CA LYS A 376 5.80 -16.90 15.55
C LYS A 376 4.34 -17.05 15.11
N GLY A 377 3.97 -16.44 13.99
CA GLY A 377 2.60 -16.41 13.51
C GLY A 377 2.03 -15.01 13.41
N SER A 378 0.92 -14.92 12.69
CA SER A 378 0.27 -13.65 12.39
C SER A 378 -0.34 -13.03 13.63
N GLN A 379 -0.10 -11.74 13.84
CA GLN A 379 -0.68 -10.97 14.95
C GLN A 379 -1.44 -9.76 14.41
N VAL A 380 -2.76 -9.79 14.56
CA VAL A 380 -3.66 -8.68 14.22
C VAL A 380 -4.11 -8.04 15.52
N TYR A 381 -3.96 -6.72 15.64
CA TYR A 381 -4.37 -5.98 16.84
C TYR A 381 -5.89 -5.93 16.94
N MET A 382 -6.55 -5.48 15.87
CA MET A 382 -8.00 -5.42 15.78
C MET A 382 -8.46 -5.98 14.44
N LEU A 383 -9.51 -6.78 14.48
CA LEU A 383 -10.17 -7.31 13.31
C LEU A 383 -11.66 -6.97 13.38
N MET A 384 -12.14 -6.23 12.38
CA MET A 384 -13.54 -5.91 12.22
C MET A 384 -14.08 -6.59 10.96
N GLY A 385 -14.97 -7.57 11.17
CA GLY A 385 -15.70 -8.24 10.10
C GLY A 385 -16.89 -7.43 9.60
N GLY A 386 -17.65 -8.01 8.67
CA GLY A 386 -18.84 -7.39 8.12
C GLY A 386 -19.97 -7.26 9.16
N GLU A 387 -20.97 -6.44 8.86
CA GLU A 387 -22.12 -6.20 9.76
C GLU A 387 -23.08 -7.40 9.91
N ASN A 388 -23.02 -8.37 9.00
CA ASN A 388 -23.85 -9.57 9.00
C ASN A 388 -23.19 -10.73 8.21
N GLU A 389 -23.85 -11.90 8.20
CA GLU A 389 -23.33 -13.13 7.58
C GLU A 389 -23.13 -13.03 6.04
N GLU A 390 -23.94 -12.21 5.36
CA GLU A 390 -23.83 -11.98 3.90
C GLU A 390 -22.61 -11.13 3.56
N LYS A 391 -22.34 -10.11 4.39
CA LYS A 391 -21.22 -9.18 4.24
C LYS A 391 -19.94 -9.63 4.94
N ALA A 392 -19.91 -10.84 5.49
CA ALA A 392 -18.73 -11.36 6.15
C ALA A 392 -17.53 -11.42 5.18
N GLY A 393 -16.37 -10.91 5.59
CA GLY A 393 -15.14 -11.18 4.84
C GLY A 393 -14.57 -12.56 5.15
N ARG A 394 -13.47 -12.88 4.47
CA ARG A 394 -12.99 -14.25 4.28
C ARG A 394 -11.52 -14.34 4.67
N ILE A 395 -11.17 -15.23 5.60
CA ILE A 395 -9.78 -15.54 5.95
C ILE A 395 -9.48 -16.98 5.56
N TYR A 396 -8.51 -17.19 4.69
CA TYR A 396 -7.93 -18.50 4.42
C TYR A 396 -6.69 -18.65 5.29
N GLN A 397 -6.79 -19.44 6.36
CA GLN A 397 -5.68 -19.69 7.26
C GLN A 397 -4.84 -20.85 6.71
N LYS A 398 -3.64 -20.53 6.21
CA LYS A 398 -2.75 -21.47 5.54
C LYS A 398 -1.37 -21.57 6.19
N ASP A 399 -0.92 -20.50 6.84
CA ASP A 399 0.36 -20.47 7.53
C ASP A 399 0.40 -21.56 8.62
N THR A 400 1.52 -22.25 8.75
CA THR A 400 1.70 -23.30 9.77
C THR A 400 1.75 -22.73 11.18
N ASN A 401 2.08 -21.43 11.31
CA ASN A 401 2.05 -20.74 12.59
C ASN A 401 0.63 -20.24 12.92
N PRO A 402 0.31 -20.01 14.20
CA PRO A 402 -1.00 -19.52 14.60
C PRO A 402 -1.34 -18.15 14.01
N LEU A 403 -2.64 -17.91 13.85
CA LEU A 403 -3.21 -16.57 13.69
C LEU A 403 -3.73 -16.11 15.05
N THR A 404 -3.31 -14.95 15.52
CA THR A 404 -3.82 -14.32 16.73
C THR A 404 -4.49 -13.00 16.41
N ILE A 405 -5.71 -12.84 16.90
CA ILE A 405 -6.51 -11.62 16.80
C ILE A 405 -6.67 -11.05 18.21
N GLY A 406 -6.20 -9.82 18.41
CA GLY A 406 -6.26 -9.10 19.69
C GLY A 406 -7.70 -8.82 20.10
N THR A 407 -8.45 -8.11 19.26
CA THR A 407 -9.89 -7.85 19.45
C THR A 407 -10.64 -8.19 18.18
N TYR A 408 -11.73 -8.95 18.30
CA TYR A 408 -12.57 -9.38 17.19
C TYR A 408 -14.00 -8.89 17.32
N SER A 409 -14.53 -8.25 16.28
CA SER A 409 -15.93 -7.81 16.18
C SER A 409 -16.54 -8.16 14.81
N GLY A 410 -17.87 -8.22 14.73
CA GLY A 410 -18.59 -8.44 13.47
C GLY A 410 -18.53 -9.89 12.94
N TYR A 411 -18.71 -10.05 11.62
CA TYR A 411 -18.89 -11.34 10.96
C TYR A 411 -17.73 -11.72 10.03
N THR A 412 -17.18 -12.92 10.22
CA THR A 412 -16.05 -13.46 9.43
C THR A 412 -16.27 -14.92 9.08
N LYS A 413 -15.82 -15.31 7.88
CA LYS A 413 -15.70 -16.71 7.45
C LYS A 413 -14.22 -17.11 7.46
N LEU A 414 -13.88 -18.15 8.21
CA LEU A 414 -12.53 -18.67 8.37
C LEU A 414 -12.42 -20.04 7.69
N TYR A 415 -11.41 -20.23 6.86
CA TYR A 415 -11.27 -21.41 6.01
C TYR A 415 -9.98 -22.15 6.32
N TYR A 416 -10.08 -23.47 6.44
CA TYR A 416 -8.95 -24.39 6.62
C TYR A 416 -8.98 -25.49 5.57
N ASP A 417 -7.86 -25.66 4.87
CA ASP A 417 -7.59 -26.87 4.10
C ASP A 417 -7.33 -28.06 5.03
N HIS A 418 -7.67 -29.27 4.58
CA HIS A 418 -7.37 -30.50 5.28
C HIS A 418 -6.80 -31.59 4.36
N GLU A 419 -6.04 -32.50 4.95
CA GLU A 419 -5.61 -33.75 4.34
C GLU A 419 -6.47 -34.92 4.84
N ASN A 420 -6.32 -36.08 4.21
CA ASN A 420 -7.05 -37.29 4.59
C ASN A 420 -8.55 -37.01 4.75
N LYS A 421 -9.15 -37.50 5.84
CA LYS A 421 -10.57 -37.29 6.16
C LYS A 421 -10.86 -36.02 6.96
N GLY A 422 -9.84 -35.32 7.49
CA GLY A 422 -10.06 -34.17 8.39
C GLY A 422 -10.53 -34.53 9.80
N THR A 423 -10.51 -35.82 10.17
CA THR A 423 -10.97 -36.31 11.48
C THR A 423 -9.94 -36.16 12.61
N LYS A 424 -8.72 -35.69 12.30
CA LYS A 424 -7.61 -35.56 13.26
C LYS A 424 -6.98 -34.19 13.14
N THR A 425 -6.49 -33.63 14.25
CA THR A 425 -5.79 -32.33 14.24
C THR A 425 -4.61 -32.31 13.27
N THR A 426 -3.88 -33.42 13.12
CA THR A 426 -2.74 -33.57 12.20
C THR A 426 -3.11 -33.51 10.72
N ASP A 427 -4.40 -33.66 10.40
CA ASP A 427 -4.93 -33.50 9.04
C ASP A 427 -4.97 -32.01 8.62
N TYR A 428 -4.88 -31.08 9.57
CA TYR A 428 -4.85 -29.63 9.31
C TYR A 428 -3.43 -29.10 9.52
N LYS A 429 -2.75 -28.71 8.43
CA LYS A 429 -1.36 -28.20 8.51
C LYS A 429 -1.25 -26.77 9.02
N ALA A 430 -2.27 -25.95 8.75
CA ALA A 430 -2.27 -24.57 9.18
C ALA A 430 -2.39 -24.47 10.72
N GLY A 431 -1.80 -23.43 11.29
CA GLY A 431 -1.85 -23.16 12.72
C GLY A 431 -3.24 -22.75 13.19
N ASP A 432 -3.48 -22.88 14.49
CA ASP A 432 -4.76 -22.52 15.11
C ASP A 432 -5.05 -21.00 15.01
N THR A 433 -6.32 -20.62 15.19
CA THR A 433 -6.75 -19.23 15.29
C THR A 433 -7.19 -18.89 16.71
N HIS A 434 -6.56 -17.87 17.29
CA HIS A 434 -6.82 -17.40 18.64
C HIS A 434 -7.46 -16.02 18.62
N ILE A 435 -8.61 -15.88 19.28
CA ILE A 435 -9.27 -14.61 19.56
C ILE A 435 -9.04 -14.29 21.03
N LYS A 436 -8.29 -13.22 21.30
CA LYS A 436 -7.94 -12.81 22.66
C LYS A 436 -9.10 -12.11 23.36
N ASN A 437 -9.75 -11.17 22.67
CA ASN A 437 -10.88 -10.41 23.19
C ASN A 437 -12.02 -10.40 22.17
N VAL A 438 -13.24 -10.53 22.69
CA VAL A 438 -14.48 -10.52 21.91
C VAL A 438 -15.12 -9.14 22.04
N GLY A 439 -15.33 -8.48 20.90
CA GLY A 439 -16.06 -7.23 20.78
C GLY A 439 -17.51 -7.45 20.33
N GLU A 440 -18.14 -6.38 19.87
CA GLU A 440 -19.57 -6.38 19.52
C GLU A 440 -19.90 -7.29 18.34
N ASN A 441 -21.04 -7.98 18.43
CA ASN A 441 -21.60 -8.81 17.35
C ASN A 441 -20.63 -9.85 16.76
N ALA A 442 -19.66 -10.30 17.56
CA ALA A 442 -18.60 -11.19 17.13
C ALA A 442 -19.13 -12.60 16.76
N THR A 443 -19.23 -12.87 15.46
CA THR A 443 -19.65 -14.15 14.91
C THR A 443 -18.62 -14.66 13.91
N ILE A 444 -18.12 -15.87 14.11
CA ILE A 444 -17.17 -16.50 13.19
C ILE A 444 -17.70 -17.85 12.72
N THR A 445 -17.65 -18.08 11.41
CA THR A 445 -17.99 -19.38 10.83
C THR A 445 -16.75 -20.03 10.25
N VAL A 446 -16.43 -21.24 10.69
CA VAL A 446 -15.25 -21.99 10.28
C VAL A 446 -15.63 -23.07 9.26
N TYR A 447 -14.90 -23.13 8.16
CA TYR A 447 -15.17 -24.02 7.04
C TYR A 447 -13.97 -24.89 6.67
N THR A 448 -14.27 -26.09 6.20
CA THR A 448 -13.34 -26.96 5.45
C THR A 448 -14.07 -27.53 4.21
N ASP A 449 -13.35 -28.14 3.26
CA ASP A 449 -13.99 -28.80 2.12
C ASP A 449 -14.46 -30.23 2.45
N SER A 450 -15.19 -30.84 1.51
CA SER A 450 -15.74 -32.19 1.65
C SER A 450 -14.83 -33.32 1.16
N LYS A 451 -13.59 -32.99 0.80
CA LYS A 451 -12.69 -33.92 0.11
C LYS A 451 -12.34 -35.11 1.01
N ASN A 452 -12.56 -36.32 0.49
CA ASN A 452 -12.34 -37.58 1.21
C ASN A 452 -13.20 -37.80 2.47
N ILE A 453 -14.24 -37.00 2.69
CA ILE A 453 -15.20 -37.19 3.78
C ILE A 453 -16.34 -38.08 3.30
N ASP A 454 -16.66 -39.14 4.05
CA ASP A 454 -17.91 -39.88 3.86
C ASP A 454 -19.09 -39.09 4.42
N LYS A 455 -19.69 -38.29 3.54
CA LYS A 455 -20.85 -37.42 3.83
C LYS A 455 -22.10 -38.19 4.29
N THR A 456 -22.15 -39.51 4.07
CA THR A 456 -23.28 -40.34 4.51
C THR A 456 -23.09 -40.86 5.94
N ASN A 457 -21.85 -40.88 6.43
CA ASN A 457 -21.51 -41.27 7.79
C ASN A 457 -21.57 -40.07 8.74
N LYS A 458 -22.69 -39.95 9.46
CA LYS A 458 -22.93 -38.84 10.40
C LYS A 458 -21.87 -38.74 11.52
N ALA A 459 -21.31 -39.87 11.96
CA ALA A 459 -20.27 -39.87 12.97
C ALA A 459 -18.94 -39.31 12.42
N GLU A 460 -18.61 -39.65 11.16
CA GLU A 460 -17.44 -39.10 10.48
C GLU A 460 -17.58 -37.59 10.23
N VAL A 461 -18.73 -37.14 9.72
CA VAL A 461 -19.02 -35.69 9.53
C VAL A 461 -18.90 -34.94 10.86
N TRP A 462 -19.42 -35.51 11.95
CA TRP A 462 -19.26 -34.92 13.29
C TRP A 462 -17.80 -34.87 13.72
N ASP A 463 -17.02 -35.94 13.51
CA ASP A 463 -15.59 -35.99 13.87
C ASP A 463 -14.78 -34.93 13.11
N VAL A 464 -15.09 -34.69 11.83
CA VAL A 464 -14.48 -33.60 11.04
C VAL A 464 -14.85 -32.24 11.60
N MET A 465 -16.14 -31.96 11.74
CA MET A 465 -16.60 -30.65 12.23
C MET A 465 -16.10 -30.36 13.65
N ASN A 466 -16.04 -31.36 14.53
CA ASN A 466 -15.51 -31.20 15.88
C ASN A 466 -13.99 -30.98 15.89
N THR A 467 -13.25 -31.66 15.01
CA THR A 467 -11.81 -31.42 14.84
C THR A 467 -11.52 -30.03 14.30
N LEU A 468 -12.26 -29.60 13.28
CA LEU A 468 -12.18 -28.26 12.70
C LEU A 468 -12.55 -27.18 13.73
N ALA A 469 -13.61 -27.39 14.52
CA ALA A 469 -13.97 -26.48 15.62
C ALA A 469 -12.83 -26.33 16.62
N GLY A 470 -12.05 -27.39 16.86
CA GLY A 470 -10.87 -27.37 17.71
C GLY A 470 -9.71 -26.49 17.22
N LYS A 471 -9.77 -25.94 16.00
CA LYS A 471 -8.80 -24.97 15.45
C LYS A 471 -9.06 -23.54 15.89
N LEU A 472 -10.23 -23.24 16.46
CA LEU A 472 -10.62 -21.91 16.92
C LEU A 472 -10.57 -21.84 18.44
N TYR A 473 -9.97 -20.77 18.98
CA TYR A 473 -9.88 -20.50 20.41
C TYR A 473 -10.46 -19.13 20.74
N ASN A 474 -11.30 -19.09 21.79
CA ASN A 474 -11.69 -17.89 22.49
C ASN A 474 -10.90 -17.82 23.80
N ASP A 475 -9.73 -17.18 23.79
CA ASP A 475 -8.76 -17.26 24.89
C ASP A 475 -9.26 -16.64 26.20
N ALA A 476 -10.28 -15.78 26.13
CA ALA A 476 -10.94 -15.16 27.29
C ALA A 476 -12.07 -16.02 27.88
N TYR A 477 -12.50 -17.08 27.19
CA TYR A 477 -13.56 -17.97 27.65
C TYR A 477 -13.17 -18.67 28.97
N GLY A 478 -14.13 -18.78 29.90
CA GLY A 478 -13.92 -19.40 31.21
C GLY A 478 -13.11 -18.58 32.22
N LYS A 479 -12.32 -17.58 31.78
CA LYS A 479 -11.50 -16.71 32.64
C LYS A 479 -12.28 -15.55 33.24
N ASN A 480 -13.37 -15.11 32.60
CA ASN A 480 -14.30 -14.11 33.11
C ASN A 480 -15.43 -14.81 33.87
N THR A 481 -15.17 -15.22 35.11
CA THR A 481 -16.10 -15.99 35.96
C THR A 481 -17.31 -15.19 36.49
N GLY A 482 -17.53 -13.97 36.02
CA GLY A 482 -18.52 -13.04 36.57
C GLY A 482 -19.83 -12.89 35.80
N ASP A 483 -19.86 -13.18 34.49
CA ASP A 483 -21.06 -12.94 33.67
C ASP A 483 -21.14 -13.92 32.48
N LYS A 484 -21.53 -15.16 32.80
CA LYS A 484 -21.66 -16.26 31.83
C LYS A 484 -22.86 -16.12 30.89
N ASP A 485 -23.69 -15.09 31.06
CA ASP A 485 -24.90 -14.81 30.27
C ASP A 485 -24.86 -13.46 29.52
N SER A 486 -23.70 -12.79 29.45
CA SER A 486 -23.59 -11.47 28.81
C SER A 486 -23.43 -11.52 27.28
N GLU A 487 -24.00 -10.52 26.61
CA GLU A 487 -24.08 -10.28 25.15
C GLU A 487 -22.72 -10.19 24.40
N ASN A 488 -21.60 -10.49 25.08
CA ASN A 488 -20.22 -10.35 24.59
C ASN A 488 -19.49 -11.71 24.44
N GLN A 489 -20.23 -12.78 24.15
CA GLN A 489 -19.63 -14.09 23.87
C GLN A 489 -19.44 -14.29 22.36
N LEU A 490 -18.30 -14.88 21.98
CA LEU A 490 -18.03 -15.25 20.60
C LEU A 490 -19.06 -16.29 20.13
N THR A 491 -19.78 -15.98 19.04
CA THR A 491 -20.65 -16.95 18.38
C THR A 491 -19.84 -17.72 17.34
N GLY A 492 -19.58 -19.00 17.60
CA GLY A 492 -18.89 -19.90 16.66
C GLY A 492 -19.84 -20.82 15.93
N LYS A 493 -19.70 -20.93 14.60
CA LYS A 493 -20.37 -21.92 13.75
C LYS A 493 -19.34 -22.71 12.94
N VAL A 494 -19.64 -23.95 12.59
CA VAL A 494 -18.77 -24.80 11.75
C VAL A 494 -19.54 -25.45 10.61
N GLY A 495 -18.89 -25.60 9.46
CA GLY A 495 -19.48 -26.17 8.26
C GLY A 495 -18.50 -26.89 7.36
N ILE A 496 -19.04 -27.72 6.47
CA ILE A 496 -18.31 -28.37 5.37
C ILE A 496 -18.86 -27.82 4.06
N LEU A 497 -17.98 -27.50 3.11
CA LEU A 497 -18.33 -27.03 1.77
C LEU A 497 -17.98 -28.08 0.73
N GLU A 498 -18.68 -28.11 -0.41
CA GLU A 498 -18.28 -28.96 -1.55
C GLU A 498 -16.87 -28.58 -2.06
N GLY A 499 -16.48 -27.31 -1.90
CA GLY A 499 -15.13 -26.79 -2.11
C GLY A 499 -14.93 -25.45 -1.41
N LEU A 500 -13.69 -25.12 -1.04
CA LEU A 500 -13.38 -23.90 -0.26
C LEU A 500 -13.53 -22.59 -1.03
N LEU A 501 -13.58 -22.63 -2.37
CA LEU A 501 -13.80 -21.46 -3.23
C LEU A 501 -15.24 -21.51 -3.76
N ASP A 502 -16.15 -20.81 -3.08
CA ASP A 502 -17.57 -20.66 -3.45
C ASP A 502 -18.36 -21.98 -3.54
N GLY A 503 -17.94 -23.03 -2.82
CA GLY A 503 -18.68 -24.29 -2.73
C GLY A 503 -19.99 -24.15 -1.96
N ALA A 504 -20.98 -24.94 -2.37
CA ALA A 504 -22.24 -25.06 -1.62
C ALA A 504 -22.01 -25.75 -0.27
N MET A 505 -22.83 -25.40 0.72
CA MET A 505 -22.87 -26.08 2.02
C MET A 505 -23.19 -27.57 1.87
N VAL A 506 -22.42 -28.41 2.54
CA VAL A 506 -22.69 -29.82 2.74
C VAL A 506 -23.42 -29.98 4.07
N GLY A 507 -24.71 -30.30 4.01
CA GLY A 507 -25.54 -30.42 5.21
C GLY A 507 -25.77 -29.08 5.89
N ASN A 508 -25.87 -29.09 7.21
CA ASN A 508 -26.18 -27.91 8.02
C ASN A 508 -24.93 -27.35 8.69
N LEU A 509 -24.97 -26.05 9.01
CA LEU A 509 -24.04 -25.46 9.96
C LEU A 509 -24.33 -25.98 11.37
N GLU A 510 -23.27 -26.32 12.10
CA GLU A 510 -23.35 -26.71 13.51
C GLU A 510 -22.85 -25.57 14.42
N THR A 511 -23.47 -25.43 15.58
CA THR A 511 -23.08 -24.42 16.57
C THR A 511 -21.93 -24.96 17.43
N MET A 512 -20.93 -24.11 17.65
CA MET A 512 -19.81 -24.41 18.55
C MET A 512 -20.15 -24.08 20.01
N ALA A 513 -19.49 -24.78 20.92
CA ALA A 513 -19.26 -24.36 22.29
C ALA A 513 -17.75 -24.22 22.52
N PHE A 514 -17.35 -23.62 23.64
CA PHE A 514 -15.95 -23.48 24.02
C PHE A 514 -15.67 -24.24 25.31
N LYS A 515 -14.44 -24.76 25.44
CA LYS A 515 -13.96 -25.48 26.62
C LYS A 515 -13.61 -24.49 27.73
N ASP A 516 -14.04 -24.76 28.97
CA ASP A 516 -13.78 -23.88 30.12
C ASP A 516 -12.28 -23.80 30.45
N GLU A 517 -11.50 -24.84 30.14
CA GLU A 517 -10.11 -24.94 30.53
C GLU A 517 -9.20 -23.99 29.75
N ASN A 518 -9.49 -23.79 28.45
CA ASN A 518 -8.59 -23.08 27.54
C ASN A 518 -9.30 -22.32 26.41
N GLY A 519 -10.64 -22.33 26.38
CA GLY A 519 -11.41 -21.66 25.35
C GLY A 519 -11.35 -22.31 23.96
N GLN A 520 -10.89 -23.55 23.84
CA GLN A 520 -10.87 -24.27 22.56
C GLN A 520 -12.29 -24.61 22.10
N GLY A 521 -12.58 -24.44 20.82
CA GLY A 521 -13.85 -24.81 20.19
C GLY A 521 -14.13 -26.31 20.23
N LYS A 522 -15.41 -26.65 20.32
CA LYS A 522 -15.96 -28.00 20.17
C LYS A 522 -17.39 -27.92 19.64
N LEU A 523 -17.91 -29.01 19.10
CA LEU A 523 -19.34 -29.05 18.78
C LEU A 523 -20.20 -29.03 20.05
N LYS A 524 -21.34 -28.32 19.98
CA LYS A 524 -22.36 -28.37 21.03
C LYS A 524 -23.18 -29.66 20.97
N SER A 525 -23.34 -30.22 19.77
CA SER A 525 -24.05 -31.48 19.51
C SER A 525 -23.23 -32.69 19.98
N VAL A 526 -23.93 -33.73 20.44
CA VAL A 526 -23.31 -35.00 20.85
C VAL A 526 -22.96 -35.82 19.61
N ARG A 527 -21.81 -36.48 19.64
CA ARG A 527 -21.37 -37.37 18.56
C ARG A 527 -22.42 -38.48 18.31
N PRO A 528 -22.93 -38.64 17.07
CA PRO A 528 -23.85 -39.72 16.75
C PRO A 528 -23.22 -41.10 16.96
N GLU A 529 -24.03 -42.07 17.39
CA GLU A 529 -23.62 -43.48 17.45
C GLU A 529 -23.40 -44.03 16.02
N VAL A 530 -22.42 -44.91 15.86
CA VAL A 530 -22.20 -45.63 14.60
C VAL A 530 -23.23 -46.75 14.52
N PRO A 531 -24.13 -46.79 13.53
CA PRO A 531 -25.09 -47.87 13.39
C PRO A 531 -24.36 -49.22 13.29
N GLY A 532 -24.55 -50.11 14.27
CA GLY A 532 -24.00 -51.48 14.26
C GLY A 532 -23.08 -51.87 15.43
N GLN A 533 -22.74 -50.96 16.35
CA GLN A 533 -22.15 -51.35 17.65
C GLN A 533 -23.24 -51.37 18.73
N GLY A 534 -24.14 -52.34 18.63
CA GLY A 534 -25.12 -52.63 19.68
C GLY A 534 -24.39 -53.02 20.97
N GLY A 535 -24.74 -52.33 22.06
CA GLY A 535 -24.16 -52.52 23.38
C GLY A 535 -24.26 -53.95 23.89
N THR A 536 -23.22 -54.38 24.60
CA THR A 536 -23.33 -55.47 25.57
C THR A 536 -24.25 -55.02 26.69
N ILE A 537 -25.49 -55.50 26.64
CA ILE A 537 -26.37 -55.55 27.80
C ILE A 537 -25.72 -56.54 28.78
N THR A 538 -25.19 -56.05 29.90
CA THR A 538 -24.89 -56.91 31.05
C THR A 538 -26.20 -57.23 31.75
N PRO A 539 -26.60 -58.51 31.88
CA PRO A 539 -27.72 -58.88 32.74
C PRO A 539 -27.28 -58.83 34.21
N ASP A 540 -28.16 -58.20 35.01
CA ASP A 540 -28.29 -58.09 36.47
C ASP A 540 -27.16 -58.59 37.40
#